data_AF-A0A936H197-F1
#
_entry.id   AF-A0A936H197-F1
#
_cell.length_a   1.000
_cell.length_b   1.000
_cell.length_c   1.000
_cell.angle_alpha   90.00
_cell.angle_beta   90.00
_cell.angle_gamma   90.00
#
_symmetry.space_group_name_H-M   'P 1'
#
loop_
_entity.id
_entity.type
_entity.pdbx_description
1 polymer ?
#
loop_
_entity_poly.entity_id
_entity_poly.type
_entity_poly.pdbx_seq_one_letter_code
_entity_poly.pdbx_strand_id
1 'polypeptide(L)'
;MANTQLPPSLQSIADYLHHNRYLTPGQMRKLLLNANVRPEELLPWADFDHPDTDSYGRKMAYKGPNFEIMIMSWKPGDVSSIHDHGHTQWGAVQVFGPAEHATFRVDSGRISTLARWQMEPYEAVGVHHDLIHQMGNPTADQPFLSLHIYGEPEDDPSITGDARIFDLFKQQIQRTNGGVFFALPLAAIAASEPAPVPDFPTKIRFHTELFRRIRKMAPSDYQGAGYALEEVQAAIFAPENRDFLLRCLEANAGPDGRQTNSVYWRILNRELKEAAKLQRELQDETAQSDRFHRYAEFYDAVIGQPSFDQFMRQYLEFVTRQYGISWPHQTVLSLGCGTGLVERHLIDQFHVPYAQLWGTDISPAMLEEARKRIQAWELDILKMEEKTGGHSWDVAFSGLNVFHYLPHTAFEQAVKAAASQLRPGGYFLGDFITPDHIRWYPNILYSRDKQVISLRTPLLVEDQGAVFQESEIINISFAGGPMEVTYAGKHKRFLPPMNRIRRYFERHFAGGVDLYDAVTLAPIPEVADSCPSTRYIVVAKK
;
A
#
# COMPACT_ATOMS: atom_id res chain seq x y z
N MET A 1 3.41 37.37 34.61
CA MET A 1 3.95 36.38 33.66
C MET A 1 5.46 36.56 33.66
N ALA A 2 6.25 35.49 33.80
CA ALA A 2 7.69 35.60 33.68
C ALA A 2 8.01 36.19 32.31
N ASN A 3 8.72 37.32 32.30
CA ASN A 3 9.09 38.03 31.09
C ASN A 3 10.27 37.26 30.46
N THR A 4 10.00 36.08 29.90
CA THR A 4 11.01 35.30 29.19
C THR A 4 11.36 36.09 27.94
N GLN A 5 12.49 36.78 28.00
CA GLN A 5 13.01 37.55 26.87
C GLN A 5 13.13 36.61 25.67
N LEU A 6 12.59 37.02 24.51
CA LEU A 6 12.72 36.22 23.30
C LEU A 6 14.21 36.05 22.96
N PRO A 7 14.62 34.85 22.52
CA PRO A 7 15.96 34.65 22.01
C PRO A 7 16.18 35.50 20.75
N PRO A 8 17.43 35.83 20.38
CA PRO A 8 17.72 36.81 19.33
C PRO A 8 17.02 36.53 17.98
N SER A 9 16.91 35.25 17.60
CA SER A 9 16.25 34.87 16.34
C SER A 9 14.75 35.20 16.36
N LEU A 10 14.04 34.85 17.44
CA LEU A 10 12.62 35.13 17.60
C LEU A 10 12.35 36.63 17.82
N GLN A 11 13.23 37.33 18.54
CA GLN A 11 13.13 38.77 18.72
C GLN A 11 13.25 39.51 17.38
N SER A 12 14.22 39.10 16.54
CA SER A 12 14.37 39.68 15.19
C SER A 12 13.13 39.46 14.32
N ILE A 13 12.46 38.32 14.44
CA ILE A 13 11.19 38.09 13.72
C ILE A 13 10.10 39.01 14.27
N ALA A 14 9.92 39.07 15.59
CA ALA A 14 8.91 39.91 16.23
C ALA A 14 9.08 41.39 15.86
N ASP A 15 10.31 41.91 15.91
CA ASP A 15 10.62 43.29 15.54
C ASP A 15 10.30 43.57 14.07
N TYR A 16 10.59 42.63 13.17
CA TYR A 16 10.21 42.75 11.76
C TYR A 16 8.69 42.83 11.58
N LEU A 17 7.94 41.96 12.27
CA LEU A 17 6.48 41.87 12.15
C LEU A 17 5.76 43.10 12.74
N HIS A 18 6.32 43.74 13.76
CA HIS A 18 5.80 45.03 14.25
C HIS A 18 5.80 46.14 13.18
N HIS A 19 6.73 46.07 12.22
CA HIS A 19 6.87 47.07 11.16
C HIS A 19 6.28 46.61 9.82
N ASN A 20 5.90 45.34 9.68
CA ASN A 20 5.45 44.74 8.41
C ASN A 20 4.20 43.88 8.61
N ARG A 21 3.03 44.43 8.28
CA ARG A 21 1.73 43.77 8.49
C ARG A 21 1.17 43.06 7.25
N TYR A 22 1.64 43.42 6.06
CA TYR A 22 1.17 42.88 4.79
C TYR A 22 2.20 41.91 4.22
N LEU A 23 2.06 40.64 4.56
CA LEU A 23 2.94 39.57 4.12
C LEU A 23 2.17 38.52 3.34
N THR A 24 2.89 37.77 2.52
CA THR A 24 2.43 36.53 1.91
C THR A 24 2.99 35.33 2.68
N PRO A 25 2.33 34.16 2.62
CA PRO A 25 2.86 32.92 3.20
C PRO A 25 4.29 32.59 2.74
N GLY A 26 4.62 32.90 1.48
CA GLY A 26 5.96 32.70 0.92
C GLY A 26 7.01 33.65 1.51
N GLN A 27 6.66 34.92 1.75
CA GLN A 27 7.54 35.87 2.43
C GLN A 27 7.78 35.47 3.88
N MET A 28 6.72 35.04 4.59
CA MET A 28 6.83 34.60 5.97
C MET A 28 7.70 33.34 6.11
N ARG A 29 7.50 32.35 5.22
CA ARG A 29 8.38 31.17 5.13
C ARG A 29 9.84 31.55 4.92
N LYS A 30 10.12 32.51 4.02
CA LYS A 30 11.49 32.98 3.75
C LYS A 30 12.11 33.68 4.96
N LEU A 31 11.35 34.56 5.63
CA LEU A 31 11.79 35.24 6.85
C LEU A 31 12.19 34.23 7.92
N LEU A 32 11.36 33.22 8.13
CA LEU A 32 11.55 32.22 9.16
C LEU A 32 12.76 31.32 8.89
N LEU A 33 12.97 30.88 7.63
CA LEU A 33 14.18 30.16 7.23
C LEU A 33 15.45 31.01 7.40
N ASN A 34 15.39 32.30 7.07
CA ASN A 34 16.54 33.22 7.19
C ASN A 34 16.90 33.54 8.64
N ALA A 35 15.94 33.46 9.57
CA ALA A 35 16.17 33.70 10.98
C ALA A 35 17.08 32.64 11.64
N ASN A 36 17.27 31.48 10.98
CA ASN A 36 18.15 30.40 11.43
C ASN A 36 17.90 29.97 12.89
N VAL A 37 16.62 29.93 13.29
CA VAL A 37 16.18 29.52 14.63
C VAL A 37 16.74 28.15 14.97
N ARG A 38 17.24 28.00 16.19
CA ARG A 38 17.73 26.71 16.71
C ARG A 38 16.71 26.06 17.65
N PRO A 39 16.56 24.73 17.66
CA PRO A 39 15.59 24.05 18.52
C PRO A 39 15.83 24.34 20.01
N GLU A 40 17.06 24.57 20.44
CA GLU A 40 17.42 24.92 21.81
C GLU A 40 16.80 26.25 22.25
N GLU A 41 16.59 27.18 21.32
CA GLU A 41 15.94 28.47 21.57
C GLU A 41 14.44 28.32 21.88
N LEU A 42 13.82 27.19 21.49
CA LEU A 42 12.40 26.93 21.68
C LEU A 42 12.09 26.15 22.97
N LEU A 43 13.10 25.55 23.59
CA LEU A 43 12.96 24.74 24.82
C LEU A 43 12.24 25.44 25.98
N PRO A 44 12.36 26.77 26.21
CA PRO A 44 11.60 27.44 27.27
C PRO A 44 10.09 27.34 27.13
N TRP A 45 9.59 27.02 25.93
CA TRP A 45 8.17 26.84 25.62
C TRP A 45 7.81 25.39 25.27
N ALA A 46 8.73 24.45 25.45
CA ALA A 46 8.44 23.03 25.26
C ALA A 46 7.42 22.54 26.30
N ASP A 47 6.45 21.76 25.84
CA ASP A 47 5.37 21.19 26.64
C ASP A 47 5.10 19.74 26.21
N PHE A 48 6.08 18.86 26.45
CA PHE A 48 5.95 17.43 26.13
C PHE A 48 5.07 16.69 27.16
N ASP A 49 4.83 17.28 28.33
CA ASP A 49 3.94 16.78 29.38
C ASP A 49 2.49 17.25 29.22
N HIS A 50 2.13 17.75 28.03
CA HIS A 50 0.76 18.16 27.73
C HIS A 50 -0.24 17.02 27.97
N PRO A 51 -1.49 17.35 28.37
CA PRO A 51 -2.52 16.35 28.63
C PRO A 51 -2.77 15.47 27.41
N ASP A 52 -3.03 14.19 27.65
CA ASP A 52 -3.43 13.27 26.59
C ASP A 52 -4.73 13.68 25.91
N THR A 53 -5.48 14.69 26.37
CA THR A 53 -6.65 15.28 25.69
C THR A 53 -6.30 16.34 24.63
N ASP A 54 -5.10 16.93 24.71
CA ASP A 54 -4.73 18.09 23.88
C ASP A 54 -3.92 17.70 22.63
N SER A 55 -3.61 16.41 22.48
CA SER A 55 -2.92 15.81 21.33
C SER A 55 -1.50 16.26 21.08
N TYR A 56 -1.13 17.52 21.32
CA TYR A 56 0.20 18.09 21.24
C TYR A 56 0.26 19.33 22.14
N GLY A 57 1.44 19.64 22.66
CA GLY A 57 1.64 20.80 23.52
C GLY A 57 1.61 22.10 22.73
N ARG A 58 1.06 23.16 23.32
CA ARG A 58 0.98 24.50 22.71
C ARG A 58 1.33 25.57 23.73
N LYS A 59 2.35 26.37 23.45
CA LYS A 59 2.71 27.53 24.27
C LYS A 59 2.88 28.78 23.41
N MET A 60 2.30 29.87 23.88
CA MET A 60 2.48 31.20 23.28
C MET A 60 3.84 31.75 23.75
N ALA A 61 4.76 32.00 22.82
CA ALA A 61 6.00 32.69 23.11
C ALA A 61 5.87 34.21 23.04
N TYR A 62 5.09 34.70 22.08
CA TYR A 62 4.88 36.12 21.90
C TYR A 62 3.53 36.41 21.26
N LYS A 63 2.83 37.42 21.76
CA LYS A 63 1.61 37.95 21.17
C LYS A 63 1.81 39.42 20.84
N GLY A 64 1.83 39.73 19.55
CA GLY A 64 1.80 41.08 19.02
C GLY A 64 0.35 41.57 18.82
N PRO A 65 0.18 42.77 18.24
CA PRO A 65 -1.16 43.32 17.96
C PRO A 65 -1.88 42.57 16.82
N ASN A 66 -1.14 42.05 15.85
CA ASN A 66 -1.67 41.42 14.64
C ASN A 66 -0.90 40.14 14.24
N PHE A 67 -0.11 39.58 15.16
CA PHE A 67 0.59 38.31 14.97
C PHE A 67 0.83 37.56 16.28
N GLU A 68 0.98 36.24 16.18
CA GLU A 68 1.27 35.32 17.29
C GLU A 68 2.48 34.44 16.93
N ILE A 69 3.35 34.22 17.90
CA ILE A 69 4.48 33.28 17.82
C ILE A 69 4.23 32.16 18.83
N MET A 70 4.02 30.96 18.34
CA MET A 70 3.68 29.77 19.12
C MET A 70 4.70 28.66 18.92
N ILE A 71 4.97 27.91 20.00
CA ILE A 71 5.78 26.71 19.97
C ILE A 71 4.87 25.52 20.25
N MET A 72 4.99 24.50 19.41
CA MET A 72 4.23 23.28 19.51
C MET A 72 5.17 22.13 19.86
N SER A 73 4.71 21.21 20.71
CA SER A 73 5.49 20.08 21.20
C SER A 73 4.82 18.76 20.86
N TRP A 74 5.49 17.94 20.05
CA TRP A 74 4.92 16.74 19.46
C TRP A 74 5.64 15.50 19.98
N LYS A 75 4.98 14.72 20.83
CA LYS A 75 5.38 13.36 21.20
C LYS A 75 5.10 12.39 20.05
N PRO A 76 5.76 11.20 20.03
CA PRO A 76 5.39 10.12 19.12
C PRO A 76 3.87 9.86 19.08
N GLY A 77 3.32 9.82 17.87
CA GLY A 77 1.89 9.61 17.62
C GLY A 77 0.98 10.82 17.83
N ASP A 78 1.51 11.98 18.24
CA ASP A 78 0.74 13.22 18.30
C ASP A 78 0.38 13.69 16.88
N VAL A 79 -0.89 14.03 16.65
CA VAL A 79 -1.39 14.46 15.35
C VAL A 79 -2.55 15.44 15.50
N SER A 80 -2.49 16.55 14.78
CA SER A 80 -3.61 17.51 14.72
C SER A 80 -4.81 16.90 13.99
N SER A 81 -6.00 17.47 14.17
CA SER A 81 -7.13 17.12 13.29
C SER A 81 -6.94 17.70 11.88
N ILE A 82 -7.83 17.41 10.94
CA ILE A 82 -7.88 18.12 9.65
C ILE A 82 -8.46 19.51 9.92
N HIS A 83 -7.71 20.58 9.66
CA HIS A 83 -8.14 21.93 10.03
C HIS A 83 -7.62 23.02 9.09
N ASP A 84 -8.19 24.22 9.24
CA ASP A 84 -7.63 25.47 8.73
C ASP A 84 -7.19 26.41 9.87
N HIS A 85 -6.86 27.67 9.53
CA HIS A 85 -6.16 28.59 10.43
C HIS A 85 -7.00 29.80 10.87
N GLY A 86 -8.33 29.72 10.75
CA GLY A 86 -9.20 30.78 11.23
C GLY A 86 -9.02 32.09 10.46
N HIS A 87 -8.82 33.19 11.18
CA HIS A 87 -8.64 34.51 10.57
C HIS A 87 -7.28 34.66 9.84
N THR A 88 -6.22 33.98 10.29
CA THR A 88 -4.85 34.02 9.73
C THR A 88 -4.77 34.24 8.21
N GLN A 89 -4.24 35.40 7.80
CA GLN A 89 -4.02 35.73 6.38
C GLN A 89 -2.60 35.45 5.90
N TRP A 90 -1.63 35.36 6.81
CA TRP A 90 -0.27 34.96 6.48
C TRP A 90 0.38 34.28 7.67
N GLY A 91 1.26 33.33 7.37
CA GLY A 91 1.96 32.60 8.41
C GLY A 91 2.99 31.64 7.85
N ALA A 92 3.73 31.03 8.76
CA ALA A 92 4.64 29.95 8.45
C ALA A 92 4.78 28.99 9.64
N VAL A 93 5.03 27.72 9.32
CA VAL A 93 5.34 26.68 10.30
C VAL A 93 6.67 26.06 9.92
N GLN A 94 7.60 25.96 10.87
CA GLN A 94 8.86 25.22 10.71
C GLN A 94 8.96 24.12 11.75
N VAL A 95 9.41 22.96 11.28
CA VAL A 95 9.58 21.77 12.11
C VAL A 95 11.05 21.58 12.45
N PHE A 96 11.34 21.13 13.67
CA PHE A 96 12.71 20.82 14.11
C PHE A 96 12.95 19.31 14.31
N GLY A 97 12.05 18.50 13.76
CA GLY A 97 12.18 17.05 13.72
C GLY A 97 11.39 16.47 12.55
N PRO A 98 11.46 15.15 12.35
CA PRO A 98 10.69 14.47 11.31
C PRO A 98 9.20 14.64 11.59
N ALA A 99 8.51 15.40 10.74
CA ALA A 99 7.07 15.62 10.83
C ALA A 99 6.35 15.02 9.61
N GLU A 100 5.14 14.52 9.80
CA GLU A 100 4.24 14.25 8.67
C GLU A 100 3.41 15.50 8.39
N HIS A 101 3.26 15.85 7.11
CA HIS A 101 2.35 16.89 6.65
C HIS A 101 1.41 16.35 5.56
N ALA A 102 0.12 16.61 5.70
CA ALA A 102 -0.90 16.30 4.72
C ALA A 102 -1.74 17.54 4.41
N THR A 103 -2.08 17.74 3.14
CA THR A 103 -2.97 18.82 2.68
C THR A 103 -4.23 18.23 2.07
N PHE A 104 -5.33 18.97 2.20
CA PHE A 104 -6.64 18.55 1.73
C PHE A 104 -7.23 19.62 0.81
N ARG A 105 -8.02 19.17 -0.14
CA ARG A 105 -8.82 20.04 -1.01
C ARG A 105 -10.28 19.78 -0.73
N VAL A 106 -11.04 20.87 -0.56
CA VAL A 106 -12.49 20.86 -0.61
C VAL A 106 -12.93 21.38 -1.97
N ASP A 107 -13.70 20.59 -2.71
CA ASP A 107 -14.28 20.97 -3.99
C ASP A 107 -15.66 20.35 -4.14
N SER A 108 -16.65 21.16 -4.53
CA SER A 108 -18.01 20.72 -4.84
C SER A 108 -18.64 19.83 -3.76
N GLY A 109 -18.47 20.20 -2.48
CA GLY A 109 -18.98 19.44 -1.33
C GLY A 109 -18.23 18.15 -1.00
N ARG A 110 -17.06 17.92 -1.59
CA ARG A 110 -16.19 16.76 -1.32
C ARG A 110 -14.85 17.20 -0.75
N ILE A 111 -14.27 16.38 0.11
CA ILE A 111 -12.91 16.57 0.63
C ILE A 111 -12.01 15.39 0.25
N SER A 112 -10.82 15.69 -0.25
CA SER A 112 -9.83 14.66 -0.61
C SER A 112 -8.44 15.08 -0.18
N THR A 113 -7.62 14.10 0.19
CA THR A 113 -6.19 14.30 0.47
C THR A 113 -5.50 14.67 -0.84
N LEU A 114 -4.87 15.84 -0.88
CA LEU A 114 -4.17 16.35 -2.06
C LEU A 114 -2.71 15.89 -2.09
N ALA A 115 -2.05 15.93 -0.93
CA ALA A 115 -0.69 15.47 -0.77
C ALA A 115 -0.44 15.03 0.68
N ARG A 116 0.49 14.10 0.87
CA ARG A 116 0.98 13.64 2.17
C ARG A 116 2.46 13.32 2.03
N TRP A 117 3.31 13.94 2.85
CA TRP A 117 4.77 13.78 2.78
C TRP A 117 5.41 13.84 4.17
N GLN A 118 6.67 13.40 4.23
CA GLN A 118 7.53 13.56 5.39
C GLN A 118 8.29 14.87 5.23
N MET A 119 8.24 15.73 6.24
CA MET A 119 9.08 16.90 6.36
C MET A 119 10.35 16.55 7.12
N GLU A 120 11.46 17.07 6.64
CA GLU A 120 12.77 16.97 7.29
C GLU A 120 12.97 18.10 8.31
N PRO A 121 13.85 17.92 9.32
CA PRO A 121 14.18 18.99 10.25
C PRO A 121 14.60 20.27 9.54
N TYR A 122 14.16 21.41 10.08
CA TYR A 122 14.31 22.77 9.56
C TYR A 122 13.49 23.12 8.32
N GLU A 123 12.72 22.20 7.74
CA GLU A 123 11.78 22.55 6.68
C GLU A 123 10.64 23.41 7.20
N ALA A 124 10.14 24.30 6.32
CA ALA A 124 9.05 25.21 6.63
C ALA A 124 7.98 25.22 5.54
N VAL A 125 6.73 25.45 5.93
CA VAL A 125 5.57 25.64 5.04
C VAL A 125 4.94 27.00 5.30
N GLY A 126 4.46 27.65 4.23
CA GLY A 126 3.65 28.86 4.35
C GLY A 126 2.20 28.51 4.70
N VAL A 127 1.56 29.36 5.49
CA VAL A 127 0.20 29.18 5.98
C VAL A 127 -0.69 30.36 5.59
N HIS A 128 -1.93 30.05 5.21
CA HIS A 128 -3.04 30.96 4.90
C HIS A 128 -4.34 30.34 5.44
N HIS A 129 -5.40 31.13 5.63
CA HIS A 129 -6.70 30.61 6.08
C HIS A 129 -7.29 29.53 5.16
N ASP A 130 -6.95 29.53 3.88
CA ASP A 130 -7.42 28.53 2.91
C ASP A 130 -6.64 27.20 2.97
N LEU A 131 -5.52 27.16 3.69
CA LEU A 131 -4.74 25.93 3.82
C LEU A 131 -5.45 24.98 4.79
N ILE A 132 -6.09 23.96 4.22
CA ILE A 132 -6.62 22.82 4.99
C ILE A 132 -5.53 21.76 5.07
N HIS A 133 -5.05 21.47 6.28
CA HIS A 133 -3.96 20.54 6.46
C HIS A 133 -4.07 19.71 7.73
N GLN A 134 -3.10 18.81 7.89
CA GLN A 134 -2.88 18.04 9.10
C GLN A 134 -1.38 17.81 9.26
N MET A 135 -0.90 17.97 10.49
CA MET A 135 0.48 17.69 10.88
C MET A 135 0.53 16.72 12.05
N GLY A 136 1.58 15.91 12.13
CA GLY A 136 1.81 15.02 13.26
C GLY A 136 3.23 14.46 13.33
N ASN A 137 3.50 13.73 14.40
CA ASN A 137 4.76 13.03 14.64
C ASN A 137 4.63 11.55 14.29
N PRO A 138 5.17 11.11 13.14
CA PRO A 138 5.06 9.73 12.68
C PRO A 138 6.09 8.80 13.33
N THR A 139 7.00 9.32 14.16
CA THR A 139 8.04 8.50 14.81
C THR A 139 7.47 7.65 15.94
N ALA A 140 8.25 6.65 16.35
CA ALA A 140 7.90 5.77 17.47
C ALA A 140 8.49 6.26 18.81
N ASP A 141 9.56 7.05 18.77
CA ASP A 141 10.44 7.28 19.92
C ASP A 141 11.02 8.69 20.03
N GLN A 142 10.83 9.56 19.03
CA GLN A 142 11.48 10.88 19.01
C GLN A 142 10.47 12.04 19.06
N PRO A 143 10.42 12.82 20.15
CA PRO A 143 9.63 14.03 20.17
C PRO A 143 10.30 15.14 19.35
N PHE A 144 9.52 16.11 18.88
CA PHE A 144 10.06 17.31 18.24
C PHE A 144 9.28 18.58 18.57
N LEU A 145 9.91 19.73 18.32
CA LEU A 145 9.28 21.05 18.41
C LEU A 145 9.00 21.62 17.02
N SER A 146 7.94 22.43 16.90
CA SER A 146 7.75 23.29 15.74
C SER A 146 7.46 24.73 16.15
N LEU A 147 7.92 25.66 15.32
CA LEU A 147 7.67 27.09 15.44
C LEU A 147 6.54 27.47 14.49
N HIS A 148 5.47 28.05 15.03
CA HIS A 148 4.31 28.50 14.28
C HIS A 148 4.18 30.01 14.43
N ILE A 149 4.08 30.71 13.30
CA ILE A 149 3.84 32.15 13.28
C ILE A 149 2.62 32.42 12.40
N TYR A 150 1.65 33.12 12.96
CA TYR A 150 0.40 33.48 12.31
C TYR A 150 0.16 34.97 12.43
N GLY A 151 -0.42 35.57 11.41
CA GLY A 151 -0.77 36.98 11.43
C GLY A 151 -1.87 37.37 10.45
N GLU A 152 -2.36 38.57 10.69
CA GLU A 152 -3.44 39.27 10.00
C GLU A 152 -2.92 40.69 9.65
N PRO A 153 -3.38 41.34 8.57
CA PRO A 153 -3.02 42.74 8.30
C PRO A 153 -3.54 43.72 9.36
N GLU A 154 -4.67 43.42 9.98
CA GLU A 154 -5.37 44.25 10.96
C GLU A 154 -5.12 43.75 12.40
N ASP A 155 -5.37 44.62 13.37
CA ASP A 155 -5.30 44.22 14.78
C ASP A 155 -6.42 43.23 15.07
N ASP A 156 -6.07 42.00 15.46
CA ASP A 156 -7.02 40.94 15.76
C ASP A 156 -6.64 40.27 17.09
N PRO A 157 -7.50 40.32 18.11
CA PRO A 157 -7.23 39.66 19.38
C PRO A 157 -7.23 38.12 19.29
N SER A 158 -7.69 37.52 18.19
CA SER A 158 -7.89 36.09 18.01
C SER A 158 -7.55 35.62 16.59
N ILE A 159 -6.29 35.80 16.17
CA ILE A 159 -5.77 35.51 14.82
C ILE A 159 -6.01 34.07 14.37
N THR A 160 -5.84 33.10 15.29
CA THR A 160 -6.15 31.69 15.01
C THR A 160 -7.56 31.29 15.45
N GLY A 161 -8.41 32.27 15.74
CA GLY A 161 -9.80 32.08 16.14
C GLY A 161 -10.67 31.67 14.98
N ASP A 162 -11.82 31.08 15.30
CA ASP A 162 -12.81 30.60 14.33
C ASP A 162 -12.25 29.56 13.33
N ALA A 163 -11.20 28.84 13.73
CA ALA A 163 -10.61 27.78 12.94
C ALA A 163 -11.61 26.63 12.77
N ARG A 164 -11.69 26.11 11.54
CA ARG A 164 -12.52 24.96 11.18
C ARG A 164 -11.75 23.67 11.40
N ILE A 165 -12.35 22.73 12.11
CA ILE A 165 -11.94 21.34 12.22
C ILE A 165 -12.91 20.48 11.42
N PHE A 166 -12.41 19.72 10.46
CA PHE A 166 -13.20 18.83 9.60
C PHE A 166 -13.33 17.46 10.27
N ASP A 167 -14.41 17.27 11.04
CA ASP A 167 -14.73 15.99 11.65
C ASP A 167 -15.50 15.10 10.66
N LEU A 168 -14.73 14.26 9.96
CA LEU A 168 -15.25 13.39 8.91
C LEU A 168 -15.97 12.15 9.46
N PHE A 169 -15.83 11.83 10.75
CA PHE A 169 -16.58 10.73 11.35
C PHE A 169 -18.02 11.14 11.65
N LYS A 170 -18.19 12.30 12.29
CA LYS A 170 -19.54 12.86 12.56
C LYS A 170 -20.12 13.67 11.39
N GLN A 171 -19.37 13.81 10.30
CA GLN A 171 -19.73 14.58 9.10
C GLN A 171 -20.09 16.04 9.42
N GLN A 172 -19.27 16.69 10.25
CA GLN A 172 -19.44 18.08 10.66
C GLN A 172 -18.12 18.84 10.61
N ILE A 173 -18.19 20.14 10.33
CA ILE A 173 -17.13 21.10 10.60
C ILE A 173 -17.41 21.69 11.98
N GLN A 174 -16.40 21.69 12.85
CA GLN A 174 -16.46 22.29 14.18
C GLN A 174 -15.62 23.56 14.19
N ARG A 175 -16.17 24.67 14.64
CA ARG A 175 -15.45 25.95 14.79
C ARG A 175 -14.89 26.08 16.20
N THR A 176 -13.63 26.46 16.32
CA THR A 176 -12.99 26.65 17.63
C THR A 176 -12.05 27.86 17.66
N ASN A 177 -11.91 28.45 18.84
CA ASN A 177 -10.88 29.46 19.13
C ASN A 177 -9.67 28.84 19.85
N GLY A 178 -9.69 27.52 20.06
CA GLY A 178 -8.71 26.78 20.86
C GLY A 178 -7.68 26.03 20.01
N GLY A 179 -7.33 24.83 20.47
CA GLY A 179 -6.49 23.91 19.71
C GLY A 179 -7.30 23.10 18.69
N VAL A 180 -6.66 22.76 17.58
CA VAL A 180 -7.27 22.01 16.46
C VAL A 180 -7.06 20.51 16.64
N PHE A 181 -7.68 19.98 17.69
CA PHE A 181 -7.49 18.60 18.14
C PHE A 181 -8.55 17.66 17.57
N PHE A 182 -8.18 16.38 17.42
CA PHE A 182 -9.16 15.32 17.24
C PHE A 182 -10.06 15.20 18.48
N ALA A 183 -11.31 14.81 18.26
CA ALA A 183 -12.30 14.60 19.32
C ALA A 183 -12.41 15.79 20.28
N LEU A 184 -12.60 17.00 19.74
CA LEU A 184 -12.71 18.23 20.51
C LEU A 184 -13.83 18.14 21.57
N PRO A 185 -13.63 18.63 22.82
CA PRO A 185 -14.69 18.63 23.82
C PRO A 185 -15.88 19.47 23.34
N LEU A 186 -17.11 19.04 23.64
CA LEU A 186 -18.31 19.78 23.23
C LEU A 186 -18.29 21.25 23.68
N ALA A 187 -17.74 21.54 24.86
CA ALA A 187 -17.63 22.90 25.39
C ALA A 187 -16.61 23.78 24.63
N ALA A 188 -15.72 23.19 23.83
CA ALA A 188 -14.73 23.90 23.02
C ALA A 188 -15.17 24.10 21.55
N ILE A 189 -16.35 23.58 21.18
CA ILE A 189 -16.99 23.81 19.89
C ILE A 189 -17.84 25.07 19.99
N ALA A 190 -17.43 26.14 19.30
CA ALA A 190 -18.16 27.41 19.27
C ALA A 190 -19.40 27.34 18.34
N ALA A 191 -19.27 26.64 17.22
CA ALA A 191 -20.35 26.40 16.26
C ALA A 191 -20.06 25.14 15.45
N SER A 192 -21.09 24.60 14.78
CA SER A 192 -20.93 23.49 13.85
C SER A 192 -21.73 23.70 12.56
N GLU A 193 -21.21 23.15 11.46
CA GLU A 193 -21.83 23.16 10.14
C GLU A 193 -21.59 21.81 9.42
N PRO A 194 -22.38 21.42 8.40
CA PRO A 194 -22.16 20.14 7.70
C PRO A 194 -20.78 20.06 7.04
N ALA A 195 -20.09 18.92 7.17
CA ALA A 195 -18.81 18.69 6.50
C ALA A 195 -18.98 18.24 5.04
N PRO A 196 -17.99 18.51 4.17
CA PRO A 196 -17.88 17.86 2.88
C PRO A 196 -17.67 16.34 3.02
N VAL A 197 -18.17 15.59 2.03
CA VAL A 197 -18.06 14.13 2.02
C VAL A 197 -16.63 13.72 1.61
N PRO A 198 -15.92 12.90 2.40
CA PRO A 198 -14.57 12.48 2.04
C PRO A 198 -14.55 11.51 0.86
N ASP A 199 -13.42 11.41 0.17
CA ASP A 199 -13.09 10.22 -0.63
C ASP A 199 -12.64 9.04 0.26
N PHE A 200 -12.53 7.84 -0.32
CA PHE A 200 -12.19 6.64 0.43
C PHE A 200 -10.89 6.76 1.24
N PRO A 201 -9.73 7.10 0.65
CA PRO A 201 -8.50 7.19 1.42
C PRO A 201 -8.56 8.27 2.52
N THR A 202 -9.19 9.42 2.26
CA THR A 202 -9.32 10.49 3.28
C THR A 202 -10.18 10.05 4.45
N LYS A 203 -11.27 9.30 4.18
CA LYS A 203 -12.11 8.69 5.23
C LYS A 203 -11.29 7.72 6.09
N ILE A 204 -10.58 6.77 5.44
CA ILE A 204 -9.79 5.75 6.15
C ILE A 204 -8.72 6.43 7.01
N ARG A 205 -7.99 7.40 6.45
CA ARG A 205 -7.02 8.20 7.21
C ARG A 205 -7.64 8.81 8.46
N PHE A 206 -8.72 9.56 8.30
CA PHE A 206 -9.36 10.25 9.42
C PHE A 206 -9.82 9.27 10.50
N HIS A 207 -10.47 8.18 10.11
CA HIS A 207 -10.96 7.20 11.06
C HIS A 207 -9.82 6.49 11.79
N THR A 208 -8.73 6.14 11.10
CA THR A 208 -7.53 5.52 11.69
C THR A 208 -6.87 6.45 12.71
N GLU A 209 -6.66 7.72 12.37
CA GLU A 209 -6.06 8.69 13.30
C GLU A 209 -6.98 9.05 14.46
N LEU A 210 -8.30 9.18 14.21
CA LEU A 210 -9.29 9.36 15.27
C LEU A 210 -9.27 8.18 16.25
N PHE A 211 -9.25 6.94 15.74
CA PHE A 211 -9.19 5.74 16.59
C PHE A 211 -7.93 5.74 17.47
N ARG A 212 -6.75 5.98 16.88
CA ARG A 212 -5.48 6.07 17.61
C ARG A 212 -5.56 7.12 18.71
N ARG A 213 -6.16 8.27 18.39
CA ARG A 213 -6.33 9.38 19.31
C ARG A 213 -7.23 9.01 20.49
N ILE A 214 -8.45 8.56 20.24
CA ILE A 214 -9.40 8.25 21.32
C ILE A 214 -8.90 7.07 22.17
N ARG A 215 -8.17 6.10 21.58
CA ARG A 215 -7.49 5.03 22.32
C ARG A 215 -6.44 5.58 23.29
N LYS A 216 -5.66 6.59 22.87
CA LYS A 216 -4.69 7.28 23.73
C LYS A 216 -5.37 8.09 24.85
N MET A 217 -6.56 8.63 24.59
CA MET A 217 -7.34 9.41 25.57
C MET A 217 -8.13 8.54 26.57
N ALA A 218 -8.35 7.25 26.26
CA ALA A 218 -9.19 6.35 27.06
C ALA A 218 -8.81 6.29 28.56
N PRO A 219 -7.52 6.28 28.97
CA PRO A 219 -7.15 6.29 30.39
C PRO A 219 -7.57 7.57 31.15
N SER A 220 -7.93 8.64 30.46
CA SER A 220 -8.31 9.93 31.05
C SER A 220 -9.82 10.10 31.29
N ASP A 221 -10.63 9.03 31.19
CA ASP A 221 -12.10 9.05 31.30
C ASP A 221 -12.77 10.12 30.41
N TYR A 222 -12.22 10.32 29.21
CA TYR A 222 -12.67 11.37 28.32
C TYR A 222 -14.03 11.05 27.69
N GLN A 223 -15.13 11.43 28.37
CA GLN A 223 -16.50 11.35 27.84
C GLN A 223 -16.94 12.63 27.10
N GLY A 224 -16.10 13.67 27.07
CA GLY A 224 -16.49 15.03 26.70
C GLY A 224 -16.75 15.29 25.22
N ALA A 225 -16.36 14.39 24.31
CA ALA A 225 -16.55 14.57 22.86
C ALA A 225 -17.53 13.58 22.23
N GLY A 226 -18.03 12.59 22.98
CA GLY A 226 -19.05 11.64 22.52
C GLY A 226 -18.63 10.79 21.31
N TYR A 227 -17.50 10.08 21.40
CA TYR A 227 -17.11 9.02 20.46
C TYR A 227 -16.97 7.71 21.24
N ALA A 228 -17.46 6.61 20.68
CA ALA A 228 -17.19 5.28 21.20
C ALA A 228 -16.05 4.63 20.39
N LEU A 229 -15.07 4.05 21.10
CA LEU A 229 -13.89 3.43 20.50
C LEU A 229 -14.27 2.31 19.52
N GLU A 230 -15.24 1.49 19.93
CA GLU A 230 -15.76 0.35 19.18
C GLU A 230 -16.48 0.80 17.89
N GLU A 231 -17.22 1.91 17.94
CA GLU A 231 -17.92 2.46 16.76
C GLU A 231 -16.92 2.98 15.72
N VAL A 232 -15.89 3.70 16.15
CA VAL A 232 -14.84 4.20 15.25
C VAL A 232 -14.07 3.03 14.66
N GLN A 233 -13.72 2.02 15.46
CA GLN A 233 -13.07 0.80 14.98
C GLN A 233 -13.92 0.08 13.93
N ALA A 234 -15.20 -0.14 14.22
CA ALA A 234 -16.14 -0.80 13.31
C ALA A 234 -16.26 -0.04 11.99
N ALA A 235 -16.26 1.30 12.02
CA ALA A 235 -16.35 2.12 10.82
C ALA A 235 -15.11 2.07 9.91
N ILE A 236 -13.91 1.83 10.47
CA ILE A 236 -12.68 1.64 9.67
C ILE A 236 -12.81 0.37 8.82
N PHE A 237 -13.34 -0.69 9.42
CA PHE A 237 -13.41 -2.03 8.82
C PHE A 237 -14.84 -2.44 8.42
N ALA A 238 -15.71 -1.46 8.15
CA ALA A 238 -17.12 -1.72 7.88
C ALA A 238 -17.33 -2.41 6.51
N PRO A 239 -18.28 -3.36 6.37
CA PRO A 239 -18.62 -3.95 5.06
C PRO A 239 -19.03 -2.91 4.01
N GLU A 240 -19.65 -1.80 4.42
CA GLU A 240 -20.12 -0.72 3.55
C GLU A 240 -18.96 0.00 2.83
N ASN A 241 -17.73 -0.17 3.32
CA ASN A 241 -16.53 0.34 2.67
C ASN A 241 -16.27 -0.32 1.31
N ARG A 242 -16.84 -1.50 1.03
CA ARG A 242 -16.70 -2.19 -0.27
C ARG A 242 -17.17 -1.31 -1.42
N ASP A 243 -18.45 -0.95 -1.41
CA ASP A 243 -19.03 -0.22 -2.53
C ASP A 243 -18.45 1.19 -2.64
N PHE A 244 -18.07 1.77 -1.50
CA PHE A 244 -17.41 3.06 -1.48
C PHE A 244 -16.01 3.04 -2.09
N LEU A 245 -15.20 2.02 -1.75
CA LEU A 245 -13.89 1.80 -2.36
C LEU A 245 -14.02 1.53 -3.86
N LEU A 246 -14.93 0.64 -4.26
CA LEU A 246 -15.15 0.30 -5.67
C LEU A 246 -15.46 1.53 -6.52
N ARG A 247 -16.37 2.41 -6.06
CA ARG A 247 -16.66 3.67 -6.76
C ARG A 247 -15.43 4.57 -6.89
N CYS A 248 -14.59 4.65 -5.86
CA CYS A 248 -13.38 5.47 -5.91
C CYS A 248 -12.30 4.85 -6.83
N LEU A 249 -12.18 3.53 -6.86
CA LEU A 249 -11.29 2.81 -7.79
C LEU A 249 -11.75 2.99 -9.24
N GLU A 250 -13.04 2.85 -9.53
CA GLU A 250 -13.61 3.06 -10.87
C GLU A 250 -13.41 4.49 -11.37
N ALA A 251 -13.43 5.49 -10.47
CA ALA A 251 -13.13 6.88 -10.83
C ALA A 251 -11.64 7.19 -11.06
N ASN A 252 -10.73 6.34 -10.57
CA ASN A 252 -9.28 6.57 -10.61
C ASN A 252 -8.49 5.47 -11.34
N ALA A 253 -9.18 4.61 -12.10
CA ALA A 253 -8.57 3.56 -12.90
C ALA A 253 -9.30 3.34 -14.23
N GLY A 254 -8.56 2.88 -15.23
CA GLY A 254 -9.11 2.49 -16.52
C GLY A 254 -9.83 1.13 -16.48
N PRO A 255 -10.54 0.75 -17.55
CA PRO A 255 -11.23 -0.54 -17.66
C PRO A 255 -10.28 -1.74 -17.62
N ASP A 256 -8.99 -1.52 -17.91
CA ASP A 256 -7.91 -2.50 -17.82
C ASP A 256 -7.31 -2.63 -16.40
N GLY A 257 -7.89 -1.93 -15.41
CA GLY A 257 -7.43 -1.96 -14.03
C GLY A 257 -6.16 -1.16 -13.75
N ARG A 258 -5.66 -0.37 -14.71
CA ARG A 258 -4.50 0.52 -14.50
C ARG A 258 -4.94 1.85 -13.90
N GLN A 259 -4.15 2.37 -12.96
CA GLN A 259 -4.43 3.67 -12.34
C GLN A 259 -4.34 4.81 -13.37
N THR A 260 -5.22 5.80 -13.26
CA THR A 260 -5.20 7.04 -14.05
C THR A 260 -4.80 8.27 -13.22
N ASN A 261 -4.71 8.11 -11.90
CA ASN A 261 -4.34 9.15 -10.94
C ASN A 261 -3.28 8.63 -9.96
N SER A 262 -2.02 8.96 -10.22
CA SER A 262 -0.89 8.44 -9.45
C SER A 262 -0.82 9.00 -8.03
N VAL A 263 -1.32 10.21 -7.82
CA VAL A 263 -1.40 10.85 -6.50
C VAL A 263 -2.41 10.12 -5.64
N TYR A 264 -3.63 9.90 -6.16
CA TYR A 264 -4.66 9.10 -5.48
C TYR A 264 -4.14 7.70 -5.17
N TRP A 265 -3.50 7.03 -6.13
CA TRP A 265 -2.96 5.69 -5.95
C TRP A 265 -1.94 5.61 -4.81
N ARG A 266 -1.01 6.57 -4.75
CA ARG A 266 0.01 6.64 -3.69
C ARG A 266 -0.62 6.89 -2.31
N ILE A 267 -1.63 7.76 -2.23
CA ILE A 267 -2.35 8.03 -0.99
C ILE A 267 -3.12 6.78 -0.55
N LEU A 268 -3.91 6.17 -1.43
CA LEU A 268 -4.67 4.94 -1.15
C LEU A 268 -3.78 3.82 -0.61
N ASN A 269 -2.63 3.56 -1.27
CA ASN A 269 -1.68 2.55 -0.79
C ASN A 269 -1.17 2.88 0.62
N ARG A 270 -0.84 4.16 0.89
CA ARG A 270 -0.34 4.57 2.21
C ARG A 270 -1.40 4.42 3.30
N GLU A 271 -2.63 4.88 3.07
CA GLU A 271 -3.71 4.80 4.08
C GLU A 271 -4.14 3.35 4.34
N LEU A 272 -4.19 2.50 3.31
CA LEU A 272 -4.48 1.07 3.51
C LEU A 272 -3.35 0.33 4.22
N LYS A 273 -2.08 0.73 4.05
CA LYS A 273 -0.96 0.18 4.84
C LYS A 273 -1.08 0.53 6.31
N GLU A 274 -1.48 1.76 6.63
CA GLU A 274 -1.76 2.19 8.01
C GLU A 274 -2.97 1.45 8.59
N ALA A 275 -4.05 1.29 7.84
CA ALA A 275 -5.21 0.49 8.25
C ALA A 275 -4.84 -1.00 8.48
N ALA A 276 -4.02 -1.59 7.60
CA ALA A 276 -3.52 -2.95 7.76
C ALA A 276 -2.62 -3.09 8.99
N LYS A 277 -1.79 -2.07 9.29
CA LYS A 277 -0.96 -2.03 10.50
C LYS A 277 -1.85 -1.99 11.74
N LEU A 278 -2.83 -1.10 11.77
CA LEU A 278 -3.79 -1.02 12.87
C LEU A 278 -4.57 -2.33 13.03
N GLN A 279 -5.04 -2.94 11.95
CA GLN A 279 -5.75 -4.22 12.01
C GLN A 279 -4.91 -5.32 12.65
N ARG A 280 -3.60 -5.37 12.35
CA ARG A 280 -2.66 -6.31 12.99
C ARG A 280 -2.44 -6.00 14.46
N GLU A 281 -2.34 -4.73 14.85
CA GLU A 281 -2.22 -4.34 16.26
C GLU A 281 -3.46 -4.74 17.10
N LEU A 282 -4.62 -4.87 16.46
CA LEU A 282 -5.89 -5.25 17.10
C LEU A 282 -6.13 -6.78 17.09
N GLN A 283 -5.36 -7.55 16.33
CA GLN A 283 -5.47 -9.01 16.24
C GLN A 283 -4.34 -9.66 17.04
N ASP A 284 -4.64 -10.67 17.87
CA ASP A 284 -3.63 -11.37 18.68
C ASP A 284 -2.57 -12.11 17.81
N GLU A 285 -1.35 -12.26 18.34
CA GLU A 285 -0.17 -12.83 17.66
C GLU A 285 -0.33 -14.29 17.17
N THR A 286 -1.40 -15.00 17.57
CA THR A 286 -1.71 -16.38 17.15
C THR A 286 -2.06 -16.51 15.65
N ALA A 287 -2.20 -15.39 14.92
CA ALA A 287 -2.71 -15.31 13.54
C ALA A 287 -1.67 -15.56 12.40
N GLN A 288 -0.52 -16.21 12.65
CA GLN A 288 0.44 -16.46 11.56
C GLN A 288 -0.04 -17.53 10.57
N SER A 289 -0.68 -18.61 11.05
CA SER A 289 -1.28 -19.64 10.19
C SER A 289 -2.43 -19.06 9.34
N ASP A 290 -3.33 -18.31 9.99
CA ASP A 290 -4.49 -17.66 9.34
C ASP A 290 -4.09 -16.72 8.21
N ARG A 291 -2.99 -15.97 8.37
CA ARG A 291 -2.49 -15.05 7.33
C ARG A 291 -2.12 -15.76 6.04
N PHE A 292 -1.51 -16.94 6.13
CA PHE A 292 -1.09 -17.65 4.93
C PHE A 292 -2.26 -18.39 4.25
N HIS A 293 -3.21 -18.94 5.02
CA HIS A 293 -4.46 -19.44 4.46
C HIS A 293 -5.19 -18.35 3.67
N ARG A 294 -5.32 -17.14 4.25
CA ARG A 294 -5.95 -16.01 3.57
C ARG A 294 -5.20 -15.59 2.31
N TYR A 295 -3.87 -15.65 2.31
CA TYR A 295 -3.10 -15.38 1.09
C TYR A 295 -3.40 -16.40 -0.02
N ALA A 296 -3.53 -17.69 0.31
CA ALA A 296 -3.90 -18.73 -0.66
C ALA A 296 -5.33 -18.53 -1.20
N GLU A 297 -6.28 -18.16 -0.35
CA GLU A 297 -7.65 -17.80 -0.77
C GLU A 297 -7.66 -16.59 -1.71
N PHE A 298 -6.94 -15.52 -1.37
CA PHE A 298 -6.81 -14.35 -2.24
C PHE A 298 -6.15 -14.70 -3.55
N TYR A 299 -5.10 -15.53 -3.51
CA TYR A 299 -4.40 -15.99 -4.69
C TYR A 299 -5.36 -16.71 -5.65
N ASP A 300 -6.16 -17.67 -5.15
CA ASP A 300 -7.15 -18.37 -5.97
C ASP A 300 -8.19 -17.42 -6.56
N ALA A 301 -8.70 -16.49 -5.75
CA ALA A 301 -9.79 -15.59 -6.14
C ALA A 301 -9.36 -14.54 -7.19
N VAL A 302 -8.14 -14.01 -7.12
CA VAL A 302 -7.69 -12.88 -7.96
C VAL A 302 -6.61 -13.25 -8.99
N ILE A 303 -5.90 -14.36 -8.81
CA ILE A 303 -4.82 -14.82 -9.70
C ILE A 303 -5.14 -16.17 -10.30
N GLY A 304 -5.31 -17.21 -9.47
CA GLY A 304 -5.43 -18.61 -9.88
C GLY A 304 -6.61 -18.85 -10.82
N GLN A 305 -7.84 -18.68 -10.33
CA GLN A 305 -9.05 -18.91 -11.12
C GLN A 305 -9.15 -17.97 -12.33
N PRO A 306 -8.91 -16.64 -12.21
CA PRO A 306 -8.95 -15.74 -13.37
C PRO A 306 -7.94 -16.11 -14.46
N SER A 307 -6.70 -16.41 -14.10
CA SER A 307 -5.67 -16.82 -15.06
C SER A 307 -6.01 -18.14 -15.73
N PHE A 308 -6.53 -19.07 -14.93
CA PHE A 308 -6.98 -20.36 -15.42
C PHE A 308 -8.08 -20.22 -16.49
N ASP A 309 -9.11 -19.41 -16.20
CA ASP A 309 -10.23 -19.16 -17.10
C ASP A 309 -9.82 -18.34 -18.34
N GLN A 310 -8.90 -17.38 -18.18
CA GLN A 310 -8.53 -16.44 -19.24
C GLN A 310 -7.59 -17.07 -20.28
N PHE A 311 -6.60 -17.86 -19.86
CA PHE A 311 -5.57 -18.35 -20.77
C PHE A 311 -5.09 -19.78 -20.50
N MET A 312 -5.00 -20.24 -19.25
CA MET A 312 -4.35 -21.54 -18.97
C MET A 312 -5.11 -22.73 -19.53
N ARG A 313 -6.44 -22.72 -19.38
CA ARG A 313 -7.29 -23.78 -19.93
C ARG A 313 -7.08 -23.93 -21.44
N GLN A 314 -7.08 -22.81 -22.16
CA GLN A 314 -7.00 -22.80 -23.61
C GLN A 314 -5.63 -23.28 -24.11
N TYR A 315 -4.53 -22.81 -23.52
CA TYR A 315 -3.21 -23.31 -23.94
C TYR A 315 -3.02 -24.78 -23.57
N LEU A 316 -3.57 -25.27 -22.45
CA LEU A 316 -3.45 -26.68 -22.06
C LEU A 316 -4.19 -27.56 -23.07
N GLU A 317 -5.41 -27.19 -23.44
CA GLU A 317 -6.17 -27.88 -24.49
C GLU A 317 -5.44 -27.86 -25.84
N PHE A 318 -4.88 -26.71 -26.21
CA PHE A 318 -4.12 -26.55 -27.44
C PHE A 318 -2.89 -27.46 -27.47
N VAL A 319 -2.03 -27.39 -26.46
CA VAL A 319 -0.80 -28.21 -26.38
C VAL A 319 -1.14 -29.70 -26.36
N THR A 320 -2.20 -30.09 -25.65
CA THR A 320 -2.68 -31.48 -25.62
C THR A 320 -2.96 -32.00 -27.03
N ARG A 321 -3.70 -31.23 -27.84
CA ARG A 321 -4.06 -31.62 -29.21
C ARG A 321 -2.86 -31.54 -30.15
N GLN A 322 -2.09 -30.46 -30.07
CA GLN A 322 -0.97 -30.19 -30.97
C GLN A 322 0.16 -31.22 -30.84
N TYR A 323 0.42 -31.69 -29.61
CA TYR A 323 1.51 -32.62 -29.31
C TYR A 323 1.03 -34.05 -29.03
N GLY A 324 -0.29 -34.31 -29.15
CA GLY A 324 -0.87 -35.64 -28.97
C GLY A 324 -0.67 -36.21 -27.56
N ILE A 325 -0.73 -35.38 -26.52
CA ILE A 325 -0.49 -35.81 -25.13
C ILE A 325 -1.70 -36.62 -24.62
N SER A 326 -1.49 -37.90 -24.35
CA SER A 326 -2.53 -38.79 -23.80
C SER A 326 -2.47 -38.82 -22.27
N TRP A 327 -3.05 -37.80 -21.63
CA TRP A 327 -3.06 -37.58 -20.18
C TRP A 327 -3.43 -38.76 -19.27
N PRO A 328 -4.41 -39.64 -19.60
CA PRO A 328 -4.73 -40.81 -18.76
C PRO A 328 -3.58 -41.81 -18.56
N HIS A 329 -2.53 -41.70 -19.38
CA HIS A 329 -1.36 -42.57 -19.36
C HIS A 329 -0.06 -41.83 -18.99
N GLN A 330 -0.15 -40.56 -18.57
CA GLN A 330 1.02 -39.76 -18.21
C GLN A 330 1.22 -39.69 -16.70
N THR A 331 2.47 -39.80 -16.27
CA THR A 331 2.91 -39.33 -14.96
C THR A 331 3.28 -37.86 -15.02
N VAL A 332 2.72 -37.05 -14.11
CA VAL A 332 2.83 -35.58 -14.11
C VAL A 332 3.50 -35.07 -12.84
N LEU A 333 4.51 -34.23 -13.00
CA LEU A 333 5.12 -33.43 -11.93
C LEU A 333 4.73 -31.96 -12.11
N SER A 334 3.97 -31.38 -11.19
CA SER A 334 3.72 -29.94 -11.16
C SER A 334 4.74 -29.23 -10.25
N LEU A 335 5.42 -28.24 -10.83
CA LEU A 335 6.48 -27.42 -10.22
C LEU A 335 5.94 -26.04 -9.86
N GLY A 336 5.82 -25.78 -8.56
CA GLY A 336 5.14 -24.60 -8.03
C GLY A 336 3.63 -24.70 -8.22
N CYS A 337 3.01 -25.78 -7.72
CA CYS A 337 1.58 -26.03 -7.90
C CYS A 337 0.68 -25.02 -7.17
N GLY A 338 1.24 -24.17 -6.29
CA GLY A 338 0.46 -23.26 -5.46
C GLY A 338 -0.60 -24.03 -4.69
N THR A 339 -1.86 -23.62 -4.83
CA THR A 339 -3.03 -24.24 -4.19
C THR A 339 -3.54 -25.49 -4.92
N GLY A 340 -2.88 -25.97 -5.97
CA GLY A 340 -3.29 -27.14 -6.74
C GLY A 340 -4.54 -26.95 -7.60
N LEU A 341 -4.99 -25.70 -7.82
CA LEU A 341 -6.23 -25.39 -8.55
C LEU A 341 -6.17 -25.87 -10.01
N VAL A 342 -5.05 -25.62 -10.69
CA VAL A 342 -4.87 -25.96 -12.11
C VAL A 342 -4.70 -27.47 -12.28
N GLU A 343 -3.96 -28.10 -11.37
CA GLU A 343 -3.72 -29.54 -11.36
C GLU A 343 -5.00 -30.32 -11.08
N ARG A 344 -5.89 -29.78 -10.24
CA ARG A 344 -7.23 -30.35 -10.04
C ARG A 344 -8.00 -30.40 -11.36
N HIS A 345 -7.85 -29.38 -12.20
CA HIS A 345 -8.45 -29.38 -13.52
C HIS A 345 -7.81 -30.41 -14.48
N LEU A 346 -6.50 -30.66 -14.39
CA LEU A 346 -5.86 -31.74 -15.13
C LEU A 346 -6.47 -33.11 -14.79
N ILE A 347 -6.80 -33.34 -13.52
CA ILE A 347 -7.49 -34.55 -13.08
C ILE A 347 -8.92 -34.58 -13.63
N ASP A 348 -9.69 -33.50 -13.43
CA ASP A 348 -11.13 -33.52 -13.71
C ASP A 348 -11.47 -33.46 -15.21
N GLN A 349 -10.71 -32.74 -16.04
CA GLN A 349 -11.01 -32.58 -17.47
C GLN A 349 -10.10 -33.41 -18.38
N PHE A 350 -8.81 -33.46 -18.07
CA PHE A 350 -7.85 -34.23 -18.86
C PHE A 350 -7.71 -35.67 -18.37
N HIS A 351 -8.43 -36.05 -17.30
CA HIS A 351 -8.46 -37.41 -16.76
C HIS A 351 -7.07 -37.92 -16.35
N VAL A 352 -6.18 -37.02 -15.90
CA VAL A 352 -4.90 -37.42 -15.30
C VAL A 352 -5.19 -38.24 -14.04
N PRO A 353 -4.66 -39.47 -13.88
CA PRO A 353 -4.91 -40.26 -12.69
C PRO A 353 -4.37 -39.53 -11.46
N TYR A 354 -5.19 -39.38 -10.41
CA TYR A 354 -4.78 -38.73 -9.15
C TYR A 354 -3.46 -39.29 -8.61
N ALA A 355 -3.30 -40.62 -8.64
CA ALA A 355 -2.10 -41.34 -8.20
C ALA A 355 -0.84 -41.00 -9.01
N GLN A 356 -0.99 -40.49 -10.23
CA GLN A 356 0.10 -40.18 -11.17
C GLN A 356 0.41 -38.69 -11.26
N LEU A 357 -0.29 -37.83 -10.51
CA LEU A 357 -0.02 -36.39 -10.43
C LEU A 357 0.66 -36.06 -9.09
N TRP A 358 1.84 -35.45 -9.18
CA TRP A 358 2.65 -34.99 -8.06
C TRP A 358 2.78 -33.46 -8.08
N GLY A 359 2.19 -32.78 -7.11
CA GLY A 359 2.35 -31.33 -6.92
C GLY A 359 3.53 -31.00 -6.01
N THR A 360 4.28 -29.97 -6.34
CA THR A 360 5.35 -29.45 -5.49
C THR A 360 5.26 -27.94 -5.35
N ASP A 361 5.50 -27.43 -4.15
CA ASP A 361 5.63 -26.00 -3.88
C ASP A 361 6.62 -25.78 -2.73
N ILE A 362 7.20 -24.58 -2.63
CA ILE A 362 8.09 -24.22 -1.52
C ILE A 362 7.30 -23.71 -0.31
N SER A 363 6.07 -23.24 -0.51
CA SER A 363 5.23 -22.65 0.53
C SER A 363 4.40 -23.70 1.26
N PRO A 364 4.63 -23.93 2.57
CA PRO A 364 3.82 -24.88 3.35
C PRO A 364 2.33 -24.56 3.34
N ALA A 365 1.95 -23.28 3.32
CA ALA A 365 0.56 -22.86 3.33
C ALA A 365 -0.16 -23.05 1.99
N MET A 366 0.54 -22.84 0.87
CA MET A 366 0.01 -23.22 -0.44
C MET A 366 -0.25 -24.72 -0.51
N LEU A 367 0.68 -25.51 0.02
CA LEU A 367 0.55 -26.97 0.07
C LEU A 367 -0.59 -27.45 0.95
N GLU A 368 -0.91 -26.72 2.02
CA GLU A 368 -2.06 -27.04 2.86
C GLU A 368 -3.37 -26.97 2.07
N GLU A 369 -3.53 -25.95 1.23
CA GLU A 369 -4.67 -25.86 0.29
C GLU A 369 -4.55 -26.90 -0.84
N ALA A 370 -3.36 -27.10 -1.40
CA ALA A 370 -3.14 -28.05 -2.49
C ALA A 370 -3.48 -29.49 -2.10
N ARG A 371 -3.14 -29.91 -0.88
CA ARG A 371 -3.40 -31.27 -0.37
C ARG A 371 -4.89 -31.59 -0.25
N LYS A 372 -5.77 -30.58 -0.25
CA LYS A 372 -7.22 -30.78 -0.34
C LYS A 372 -7.67 -31.21 -1.73
N ARG A 373 -6.84 -31.01 -2.76
CA ARG A 373 -7.18 -31.16 -4.18
C ARG A 373 -6.35 -32.21 -4.91
N ILE A 374 -5.06 -32.28 -4.60
CA ILE A 374 -4.05 -33.09 -5.27
C ILE A 374 -3.07 -33.68 -4.25
N GLN A 375 -2.25 -34.64 -4.67
CA GLN A 375 -1.11 -35.03 -3.87
C GLN A 375 -0.02 -33.94 -3.97
N ALA A 376 0.43 -33.38 -2.83
CA ALA A 376 1.41 -32.28 -2.85
C ALA A 376 2.43 -32.30 -1.70
N TRP A 377 3.69 -31.97 -2.01
CA TRP A 377 4.84 -31.99 -1.10
C TRP A 377 5.72 -30.75 -1.19
N GLU A 378 6.45 -30.49 -0.11
CA GLU A 378 7.38 -29.37 -0.04
C GLU A 378 8.69 -29.66 -0.75
N LEU A 379 8.96 -28.91 -1.81
CA LEU A 379 10.16 -29.05 -2.62
C LEU A 379 10.60 -27.71 -3.20
N ASP A 380 11.90 -27.46 -3.06
CA ASP A 380 12.60 -26.37 -3.75
C ASP A 380 13.08 -26.90 -5.10
N ILE A 381 12.68 -26.23 -6.19
CA ILE A 381 13.03 -26.62 -7.57
C ILE A 381 14.55 -26.76 -7.74
N LEU A 382 15.33 -25.94 -7.03
CA LEU A 382 16.80 -25.98 -7.10
C LEU A 382 17.42 -27.18 -6.35
N LYS A 383 16.65 -27.89 -5.53
CA LYS A 383 17.08 -29.05 -4.72
C LYS A 383 16.35 -30.34 -5.09
N MET A 384 15.75 -30.38 -6.28
CA MET A 384 14.86 -31.45 -6.69
C MET A 384 15.55 -32.80 -6.81
N GLU A 385 16.79 -32.83 -7.30
CA GLU A 385 17.57 -34.07 -7.51
C GLU A 385 17.78 -34.88 -6.22
N GLU A 386 17.76 -34.22 -5.06
CA GLU A 386 17.92 -34.86 -3.75
C GLU A 386 16.61 -35.47 -3.22
N LYS A 387 15.45 -34.95 -3.67
CA LYS A 387 14.13 -35.23 -3.06
C LYS A 387 13.22 -36.12 -3.89
N THR A 388 13.48 -36.29 -5.19
CA THR A 388 12.62 -37.09 -6.08
C THR A 388 12.97 -38.57 -6.13
N GLY A 389 14.02 -39.03 -5.43
CA GLY A 389 14.33 -40.45 -5.28
C GLY A 389 14.59 -41.20 -6.59
N GLY A 390 14.96 -40.49 -7.67
CA GLY A 390 15.17 -41.08 -9.00
C GLY A 390 13.89 -41.38 -9.77
N HIS A 391 12.72 -40.94 -9.31
CA HIS A 391 11.50 -40.97 -10.11
C HIS A 391 11.67 -40.13 -11.39
N SER A 392 11.04 -40.57 -12.48
CA SER A 392 10.99 -39.80 -13.72
C SER A 392 9.56 -39.72 -14.24
N TRP A 393 9.18 -38.54 -14.70
CA TRP A 393 7.84 -38.20 -15.16
C TRP A 393 7.77 -38.11 -16.69
N ASP A 394 6.57 -38.22 -17.22
CA ASP A 394 6.32 -38.04 -18.65
C ASP A 394 6.03 -36.56 -18.97
N VAL A 395 5.43 -35.82 -18.03
CA VAL A 395 5.16 -34.39 -18.14
C VAL A 395 5.60 -33.64 -16.87
N ALA A 396 6.30 -32.53 -17.04
CA ALA A 396 6.57 -31.54 -16.00
C ALA A 396 5.78 -30.27 -16.34
N PHE A 397 4.91 -29.82 -15.44
CA PHE A 397 4.09 -28.64 -15.62
C PHE A 397 4.52 -27.53 -14.66
N SER A 398 4.56 -26.28 -15.11
CA SER A 398 4.79 -25.13 -14.25
C SER A 398 3.98 -23.92 -14.73
N GLY A 399 2.84 -23.68 -14.09
CA GLY A 399 1.96 -22.57 -14.40
C GLY A 399 2.35 -21.27 -13.70
N LEU A 400 1.77 -20.15 -14.13
CA LEU A 400 1.81 -18.86 -13.44
C LEU A 400 3.22 -18.35 -13.15
N ASN A 401 4.11 -18.51 -14.13
CA ASN A 401 5.43 -17.89 -14.17
C ASN A 401 6.28 -18.14 -12.90
N VAL A 402 6.16 -19.33 -12.30
CA VAL A 402 6.86 -19.76 -11.07
C VAL A 402 8.36 -19.54 -11.15
N PHE A 403 8.98 -19.88 -12.29
CA PHE A 403 10.41 -19.76 -12.50
C PHE A 403 10.92 -18.31 -12.38
N HIS A 404 10.04 -17.30 -12.56
CA HIS A 404 10.42 -15.90 -12.41
C HIS A 404 10.67 -15.49 -10.95
N TYR A 405 10.23 -16.29 -9.97
CA TYR A 405 10.48 -16.03 -8.54
C TYR A 405 11.79 -16.64 -8.03
N LEU A 406 12.48 -17.43 -8.86
CA LEU A 406 13.79 -17.99 -8.52
C LEU A 406 14.87 -16.90 -8.52
N PRO A 407 15.98 -17.10 -7.79
CA PRO A 407 17.16 -16.26 -7.95
C PRO A 407 17.55 -16.16 -9.43
N HIS A 408 17.77 -14.95 -9.93
CA HIS A 408 17.96 -14.70 -11.37
C HIS A 408 19.15 -15.49 -11.96
N THR A 409 20.18 -15.76 -11.16
CA THR A 409 21.36 -16.56 -11.53
C THR A 409 21.08 -18.07 -11.59
N ALA A 410 20.00 -18.54 -10.97
CA ALA A 410 19.67 -19.96 -10.85
C ALA A 410 18.59 -20.43 -11.84
N PHE A 411 18.12 -19.54 -12.73
CA PHE A 411 17.04 -19.87 -13.67
C PHE A 411 17.42 -21.05 -14.58
N GLU A 412 18.60 -21.00 -15.21
CA GLU A 412 19.07 -22.09 -16.09
C GLU A 412 19.26 -23.40 -15.31
N GLN A 413 19.74 -23.32 -14.06
CA GLN A 413 19.85 -24.49 -13.18
C GLN A 413 18.48 -25.11 -12.90
N ALA A 414 17.44 -24.31 -12.68
CA ALA A 414 16.09 -24.82 -12.51
C ALA A 414 15.53 -25.47 -13.77
N VAL A 415 15.83 -24.91 -14.96
CA VAL A 415 15.47 -25.54 -16.25
C VAL A 415 16.15 -26.89 -16.39
N LYS A 416 17.45 -26.98 -16.05
CA LYS A 416 18.19 -28.24 -16.02
C LYS A 416 17.58 -29.25 -15.04
N ALA A 417 17.20 -28.80 -13.83
CA ALA A 417 16.59 -29.67 -12.82
C ALA A 417 15.23 -30.21 -13.28
N ALA A 418 14.38 -29.37 -13.89
CA ALA A 418 13.13 -29.81 -14.47
C ALA A 418 13.35 -30.83 -15.62
N ALA A 419 14.34 -30.58 -16.48
CA ALA A 419 14.73 -31.54 -17.51
C ALA A 419 15.21 -32.86 -16.90
N SER A 420 16.00 -32.85 -15.82
CA SER A 420 16.54 -34.09 -15.23
C SER A 420 15.46 -35.02 -14.69
N GLN A 421 14.29 -34.48 -14.32
CA GLN A 421 13.14 -35.27 -13.86
C GLN A 421 12.32 -35.93 -14.97
N LEU A 422 12.50 -35.56 -16.24
CA LEU A 422 11.70 -36.12 -17.33
C LEU A 422 12.32 -37.39 -17.91
N ARG A 423 11.49 -38.30 -18.42
CA ARG A 423 11.95 -39.42 -19.24
C ARG A 423 12.34 -38.93 -20.64
N PRO A 424 13.19 -39.67 -21.40
CA PRO A 424 13.37 -39.40 -22.82
C PRO A 424 12.02 -39.39 -23.55
N GLY A 425 11.76 -38.34 -24.33
CA GLY A 425 10.49 -38.12 -25.02
C GLY A 425 9.43 -37.39 -24.19
N GLY A 426 9.68 -37.14 -22.90
CA GLY A 426 8.78 -36.39 -22.01
C GLY A 426 8.74 -34.89 -22.29
N TYR A 427 7.72 -34.21 -21.78
CA TYR A 427 7.48 -32.79 -22.05
C TYR A 427 7.59 -31.92 -20.79
N PHE A 428 8.23 -30.77 -20.92
CA PHE A 428 8.03 -29.63 -20.03
C PHE A 428 7.02 -28.66 -20.63
N LEU A 429 6.03 -28.28 -19.84
CA LEU A 429 4.99 -27.32 -20.19
C LEU A 429 4.98 -26.20 -19.13
N GLY A 430 5.26 -24.96 -19.51
CA GLY A 430 5.17 -23.87 -18.53
C GLY A 430 5.01 -22.50 -19.15
N ASP A 431 4.30 -21.61 -18.45
CA ASP A 431 4.05 -20.25 -18.91
C ASP A 431 4.95 -19.21 -18.22
N PHE A 432 5.34 -18.21 -19.00
CA PHE A 432 6.29 -17.17 -18.66
C PHE A 432 5.75 -15.82 -19.13
N ILE A 433 6.33 -14.75 -18.62
CA ILE A 433 6.00 -13.37 -19.01
C ILE A 433 7.21 -12.64 -19.56
N THR A 434 6.96 -11.75 -20.51
CA THR A 434 8.00 -10.92 -21.14
C THR A 434 8.29 -9.68 -20.27
N PRO A 435 9.44 -9.01 -20.43
CA PRO A 435 9.70 -7.74 -19.77
C PRO A 435 8.64 -6.65 -20.06
N ASP A 436 8.05 -6.67 -21.27
CA ASP A 436 6.99 -5.73 -21.66
C ASP A 436 5.70 -5.89 -20.87
N HIS A 437 5.49 -7.04 -20.22
CA HIS A 437 4.29 -7.33 -19.44
C HIS A 437 4.00 -6.26 -18.37
N ILE A 438 5.04 -5.61 -17.83
CA ILE A 438 4.87 -4.56 -16.82
C ILE A 438 4.03 -3.38 -17.33
N ARG A 439 4.08 -3.04 -18.63
CA ARG A 439 3.36 -1.91 -19.22
C ARG A 439 1.84 -2.10 -19.21
N TRP A 440 1.44 -3.37 -19.14
CA TRP A 440 0.05 -3.82 -19.17
C TRP A 440 -0.38 -4.44 -17.85
N TYR A 441 0.50 -4.44 -16.84
CA TYR A 441 0.20 -5.03 -15.55
C TYR A 441 -0.83 -4.15 -14.82
N PRO A 442 -1.99 -4.71 -14.44
CA PRO A 442 -3.04 -3.94 -13.80
C PRO A 442 -2.61 -3.53 -12.39
N ASN A 443 -3.06 -2.35 -11.99
CA ASN A 443 -2.95 -1.90 -10.60
C ASN A 443 -4.03 -2.53 -9.71
N ILE A 444 -5.15 -2.96 -10.29
CA ILE A 444 -6.27 -3.51 -9.55
C ILE A 444 -6.69 -4.85 -10.15
N LEU A 445 -6.81 -5.85 -9.28
CA LEU A 445 -7.39 -7.15 -9.59
C LEU A 445 -8.60 -7.40 -8.69
N TYR A 446 -9.61 -8.06 -9.23
CA TYR A 446 -10.86 -8.38 -8.52
C TYR A 446 -11.14 -9.88 -8.56
N SER A 447 -11.73 -10.40 -7.48
CA SER A 447 -12.51 -11.64 -7.57
C SER A 447 -13.76 -11.40 -8.42
N ARG A 448 -14.37 -12.47 -8.95
CA ARG A 448 -15.56 -12.39 -9.81
C ARG A 448 -16.73 -11.64 -9.15
N ASP A 449 -16.92 -11.80 -7.85
CA ASP A 449 -17.94 -11.14 -7.04
C ASP A 449 -17.49 -9.80 -6.44
N LYS A 450 -16.27 -9.34 -6.76
CA LYS A 450 -15.62 -8.15 -6.19
C LYS A 450 -15.60 -8.15 -4.64
N GLN A 451 -15.60 -9.31 -4.00
CA GLN A 451 -15.41 -9.44 -2.54
C GLN A 451 -13.93 -9.41 -2.15
N VAL A 452 -13.04 -9.77 -3.07
CA VAL A 452 -11.59 -9.66 -2.90
C VAL A 452 -11.05 -8.68 -3.92
N ILE A 453 -10.26 -7.72 -3.45
CA ILE A 453 -9.58 -6.71 -4.26
C ILE A 453 -8.09 -6.81 -3.97
N SER A 454 -7.26 -6.91 -5.01
CA SER A 454 -5.81 -6.91 -4.87
C SER A 454 -5.23 -5.70 -5.59
N LEU A 455 -4.68 -4.78 -4.81
CA LEU A 455 -4.02 -3.57 -5.29
C LEU A 455 -2.53 -3.87 -5.49
N ARG A 456 -2.00 -3.48 -6.65
CA ARG A 456 -0.64 -3.74 -7.11
C ARG A 456 0.04 -2.43 -7.50
N THR A 457 1.26 -2.23 -7.02
CA THR A 457 2.12 -1.11 -7.44
C THR A 457 3.37 -1.67 -8.12
N PRO A 458 3.29 -2.02 -9.42
CA PRO A 458 4.40 -2.59 -10.15
C PRO A 458 5.45 -1.52 -10.50
N LEU A 459 6.72 -1.87 -10.38
CA LEU A 459 7.88 -1.06 -10.72
C LEU A 459 8.90 -1.93 -11.48
N LEU A 460 9.49 -1.36 -12.53
CA LEU A 460 10.64 -1.97 -13.19
C LEU A 460 11.89 -1.63 -12.39
N VAL A 461 12.65 -2.64 -12.02
CA VAL A 461 13.89 -2.48 -11.26
C VAL A 461 15.01 -3.17 -12.02
N GLU A 462 16.10 -2.44 -12.26
CA GLU A 462 17.34 -3.02 -12.75
C GLU A 462 18.29 -3.22 -11.57
N ASP A 463 18.83 -4.42 -11.43
CA ASP A 463 19.70 -4.79 -10.32
C ASP A 463 20.70 -5.84 -10.80
N GLN A 464 22.00 -5.59 -10.58
CA GLN A 464 23.10 -6.47 -11.01
C GLN A 464 23.05 -6.89 -12.49
N GLY A 465 22.58 -6.00 -13.38
CA GLY A 465 22.46 -6.28 -14.83
C GLY A 465 21.30 -7.21 -15.19
N ALA A 466 20.39 -7.47 -14.25
CA ALA A 466 19.14 -8.18 -14.47
C ALA A 466 17.93 -7.25 -14.29
N VAL A 467 16.88 -7.50 -15.06
CA VAL A 467 15.63 -6.75 -15.02
C VAL A 467 14.62 -7.51 -14.18
N PHE A 468 13.92 -6.79 -13.31
CA PHE A 468 12.91 -7.33 -12.43
C PHE A 468 11.65 -6.48 -12.48
N GLN A 469 10.50 -7.12 -12.26
CA GLN A 469 9.34 -6.42 -11.76
C GLN A 469 9.28 -6.61 -10.25
N GLU A 470 9.30 -5.50 -9.51
CA GLU A 470 8.91 -5.46 -8.11
C GLU A 470 7.47 -4.96 -8.02
N SER A 471 6.59 -5.64 -7.29
CA SER A 471 5.24 -5.15 -7.02
C SER A 471 4.99 -5.12 -5.53
N GLU A 472 4.62 -3.95 -5.02
CA GLU A 472 4.01 -3.83 -3.69
C GLU A 472 2.54 -4.26 -3.77
N ILE A 473 2.06 -5.01 -2.78
CA ILE A 473 0.77 -5.71 -2.85
C ILE A 473 -0.05 -5.48 -1.57
N ILE A 474 -1.29 -5.03 -1.74
CA ILE A 474 -2.29 -4.91 -0.68
C ILE A 474 -3.54 -5.70 -1.11
N ASN A 475 -3.97 -6.65 -0.29
CA ASN A 475 -5.20 -7.40 -0.50
C ASN A 475 -6.28 -6.89 0.45
N ILE A 476 -7.51 -6.79 -0.05
CA ILE A 476 -8.67 -6.35 0.70
C ILE A 476 -9.76 -7.41 0.52
N SER A 477 -10.34 -7.88 1.62
CA SER A 477 -11.41 -8.87 1.62
C SER A 477 -12.64 -8.34 2.32
N PHE A 478 -13.81 -8.64 1.76
CA PHE A 478 -15.11 -8.42 2.37
C PHE A 478 -15.88 -9.74 2.56
N ALA A 479 -15.27 -10.87 2.21
CA ALA A 479 -15.91 -12.19 2.24
C ALA A 479 -16.32 -12.65 3.65
N GLY A 480 -15.61 -12.18 4.68
CA GLY A 480 -15.90 -12.50 6.09
C GLY A 480 -16.92 -11.56 6.76
N GLY A 481 -17.49 -10.61 6.03
CA GLY A 481 -18.33 -9.53 6.59
C GLY A 481 -17.52 -8.24 6.77
N PRO A 482 -16.74 -8.07 7.85
CA PRO A 482 -15.87 -6.91 8.00
C PRO A 482 -14.81 -6.81 6.89
N MET A 483 -14.44 -5.58 6.55
CA MET A 483 -13.32 -5.29 5.66
C MET A 483 -12.00 -5.74 6.31
N GLU A 484 -11.31 -6.63 5.65
CA GLU A 484 -9.97 -7.05 6.01
C GLU A 484 -8.95 -6.45 5.04
N VAL A 485 -7.86 -5.89 5.56
CA VAL A 485 -6.77 -5.31 4.76
C VAL A 485 -5.45 -5.98 5.12
N THR A 486 -4.88 -6.70 4.17
CA THR A 486 -3.59 -7.38 4.32
C THR A 486 -2.52 -6.73 3.45
N TYR A 487 -1.43 -6.28 4.07
CA TYR A 487 -0.23 -5.85 3.36
C TYR A 487 0.68 -7.07 3.12
N ALA A 488 0.76 -7.54 1.88
CA ALA A 488 1.55 -8.71 1.51
C ALA A 488 3.04 -8.38 1.27
N GLY A 489 3.40 -7.10 1.24
CA GLY A 489 4.78 -6.67 1.02
C GLY A 489 5.13 -6.48 -0.45
N LYS A 490 6.44 -6.51 -0.73
CA LYS A 490 7.01 -6.36 -2.06
C LYS A 490 7.44 -7.70 -2.60
N HIS A 491 7.00 -8.02 -3.81
CA HIS A 491 7.35 -9.27 -4.49
C HIS A 491 8.15 -8.93 -5.74
N LYS A 492 9.37 -9.49 -5.84
CA LYS A 492 10.30 -9.27 -6.95
C LYS A 492 10.31 -10.51 -7.83
N ARG A 493 10.15 -10.32 -9.15
CA ARG A 493 10.21 -11.38 -10.15
C ARG A 493 11.19 -11.02 -11.25
N PHE A 494 12.08 -11.93 -11.60
CA PHE A 494 13.05 -11.78 -12.68
C PHE A 494 12.33 -11.77 -14.04
N LEU A 495 12.69 -10.84 -14.93
CA LEU A 495 12.11 -10.70 -16.27
C LEU A 495 13.20 -10.87 -17.33
N PRO A 496 13.63 -12.12 -17.61
CA PRO A 496 14.59 -12.38 -18.67
C PRO A 496 13.98 -12.09 -20.06
N PRO A 497 14.79 -11.66 -21.04
CA PRO A 497 14.39 -11.65 -22.44
C PRO A 497 13.95 -13.05 -22.90
N MET A 498 12.93 -13.12 -23.74
CA MET A 498 12.37 -14.39 -24.20
C MET A 498 13.39 -15.23 -24.98
N ASN A 499 14.29 -14.60 -25.75
CA ASN A 499 15.39 -15.30 -26.42
C ASN A 499 16.31 -16.07 -25.46
N ARG A 500 16.50 -15.56 -24.24
CA ARG A 500 17.35 -16.16 -23.21
C ARG A 500 16.66 -17.38 -22.62
N ILE A 501 15.37 -17.27 -22.35
CA ILE A 501 14.54 -18.39 -21.92
C ILE A 501 14.60 -19.53 -22.95
N ARG A 502 14.36 -19.22 -24.22
CA ARG A 502 14.44 -20.22 -25.30
C ARG A 502 15.78 -20.97 -25.28
N ARG A 503 16.90 -20.25 -25.22
CA ARG A 503 18.24 -20.85 -25.18
C ARG A 503 18.48 -21.74 -23.96
N TYR A 504 17.97 -21.37 -22.78
CA TYR A 504 18.09 -22.22 -21.59
C TYR A 504 17.36 -23.54 -21.77
N PHE A 505 16.16 -23.52 -22.36
CA PHE A 505 15.43 -24.74 -22.66
C PHE A 505 16.12 -25.56 -23.76
N GLU A 506 16.55 -24.95 -24.87
CA GLU A 506 17.21 -25.68 -25.98
C GLU A 506 18.48 -26.43 -25.55
N ARG A 507 19.22 -25.91 -24.56
CA ARG A 507 20.41 -26.58 -24.01
C ARG A 507 20.10 -27.87 -23.25
N HIS A 508 18.89 -28.00 -22.72
CA HIS A 508 18.50 -29.10 -21.83
C HIS A 508 17.38 -30.00 -22.37
N PHE A 509 16.74 -29.60 -23.48
CA PHE A 509 15.64 -30.29 -24.13
C PHE A 509 15.96 -30.52 -25.61
N ALA A 510 16.57 -31.67 -25.93
CA ALA A 510 17.09 -31.98 -27.26
C ALA A 510 15.99 -32.34 -28.29
N GLY A 511 14.78 -32.66 -27.82
CA GLY A 511 13.64 -33.01 -28.66
C GLY A 511 12.91 -31.82 -29.30
N GLY A 512 13.32 -30.58 -28.99
CA GLY A 512 12.76 -29.34 -29.55
C GLY A 512 12.10 -28.44 -28.51
N VAL A 513 12.06 -27.13 -28.80
CA VAL A 513 11.50 -26.08 -27.93
C VAL A 513 10.63 -25.12 -28.74
N ASP A 514 9.33 -25.20 -28.52
CA ASP A 514 8.34 -24.34 -29.15
C ASP A 514 7.78 -23.33 -28.14
N LEU A 515 7.59 -22.09 -28.60
CA LEU A 515 6.96 -21.04 -27.81
C LEU A 515 5.68 -20.57 -28.52
N TYR A 516 4.61 -20.41 -27.76
CA TYR A 516 3.33 -19.88 -28.24
C TYR A 516 2.86 -18.75 -27.35
N ASP A 517 2.23 -17.74 -27.94
CA ASP A 517 1.54 -16.71 -27.17
C ASP A 517 0.42 -17.36 -26.35
N ALA A 518 0.38 -17.10 -25.04
CA ALA A 518 -0.47 -17.86 -24.12
C ALA A 518 -1.97 -17.61 -24.30
N VAL A 519 -2.35 -16.54 -25.01
CA VAL A 519 -3.75 -16.14 -25.22
C VAL A 519 -4.17 -16.44 -26.66
N THR A 520 -3.41 -15.99 -27.64
CA THR A 520 -3.73 -16.15 -29.06
C THR A 520 -3.32 -17.51 -29.62
N LEU A 521 -2.45 -18.24 -28.90
CA LEU A 521 -1.89 -19.53 -29.30
C LEU A 521 -1.06 -19.48 -30.59
N ALA A 522 -0.73 -18.27 -31.06
CA ALA A 522 0.11 -18.08 -32.23
C ALA A 522 1.55 -18.51 -31.92
N PRO A 523 2.22 -19.23 -32.84
CA PRO A 523 3.64 -19.58 -32.67
C PRO A 523 4.49 -18.31 -32.62
N ILE A 524 5.46 -18.30 -31.72
CA ILE A 524 6.36 -17.17 -31.50
C ILE A 524 7.67 -17.43 -32.25
N PRO A 525 8.09 -16.53 -33.17
CA PRO A 525 9.34 -16.66 -33.92
C PRO A 525 10.58 -16.71 -33.02
N GLU A 526 11.65 -17.33 -33.50
CA GLU A 526 12.92 -17.47 -32.76
C GLU A 526 13.56 -16.13 -32.38
N VAL A 527 13.42 -15.11 -33.24
CA VAL A 527 14.01 -13.77 -33.06
C VAL A 527 13.14 -12.83 -32.21
N ALA A 528 11.96 -13.28 -31.79
CA ALA A 528 11.07 -12.44 -30.99
C ALA A 528 11.55 -12.37 -29.53
N ASP A 529 11.50 -11.17 -28.95
CA ASP A 529 11.77 -10.95 -27.52
C ASP A 529 10.52 -10.57 -26.72
N SER A 530 9.36 -10.52 -27.39
CA SER A 530 8.05 -10.26 -26.78
C SER A 530 6.93 -10.91 -27.60
N CYS A 531 5.69 -10.87 -27.09
CA CYS A 531 4.48 -11.36 -27.76
C CYS A 531 3.27 -10.46 -27.45
N PRO A 532 2.20 -10.47 -28.28
CA PRO A 532 1.06 -9.56 -28.12
C PRO A 532 0.40 -9.60 -26.74
N SER A 533 0.23 -10.79 -26.15
CA SER A 533 -0.34 -10.92 -24.81
C SER A 533 0.67 -10.66 -23.69
N THR A 534 1.94 -10.50 -24.03
CA THR A 534 3.10 -10.45 -23.12
C THR A 534 3.30 -11.67 -22.23
N ARG A 535 2.51 -12.73 -22.44
CA ARG A 535 2.60 -14.04 -21.79
C ARG A 535 2.75 -15.13 -22.85
N TYR A 536 3.57 -16.13 -22.57
CA TYR A 536 3.82 -17.21 -23.51
C TYR A 536 3.99 -18.54 -22.79
N ILE A 537 3.64 -19.63 -23.47
CA ILE A 537 3.92 -20.99 -23.02
C ILE A 537 5.15 -21.52 -23.74
N VAL A 538 6.05 -22.15 -22.98
CA VAL A 538 7.14 -23.00 -23.48
C VAL A 538 6.67 -24.44 -23.48
N VAL A 539 6.80 -25.10 -24.63
CA VAL A 539 6.64 -26.54 -24.80
C VAL A 539 8.01 -27.10 -25.19
N ALA A 540 8.65 -27.81 -24.27
CA ALA A 540 10.00 -28.34 -24.48
C ALA A 540 10.02 -29.86 -24.36
N LYS A 541 10.60 -30.56 -25.33
CA LYS A 541 10.64 -32.02 -25.37
C LYS A 541 12.04 -32.51 -25.00
N LYS A 542 12.13 -33.38 -23.99
CA LYS A 542 13.39 -34.01 -23.60
C LYS A 542 13.76 -35.11 -24.57
#